data_AF-A0A3R9B035-F1
#
_entry.id   AF-A0A3R9B035-F1
#
_cell.length_a   1.000
_cell.length_b   1.000
_cell.length_c   1.000
_cell.angle_alpha   90.00
_cell.angle_beta   90.00
_cell.angle_gamma   90.00
#
_symmetry.space_group_name_H-M   'P 1'
#
loop_
_entity.id
_entity.type
_entity.pdbx_description
1 polymer ?
#
loop_
_entity_poly.entity_id
_entity_poly.type
_entity_poly.pdbx_seq_one_letter_code
_entity_poly.pdbx_strand_id
1 'polypeptide(L)'
;MTNYRDWLEGHKQASRSRGGRSINPPSRVDEGYFVRAEREGWSHIKNYSGWKRSEIANPITGEIATNCLTITKLAEQLNTTSPTVIDQMEMLRWVDRVLSVESVPMICAPDLRKPRYSRRPQATRLAIEEGYCIPITVSRSVEFEERRIGMILITPDGQRLLSTKLGHVPREGKARDIVKHFLGEGRTQAAIVELTGYSQQSVSYHVRRLQSAA
;
A
#
# COMPACT_ATOMS: atom_id res chain seq x y z
N MET A 1 10.65 22.48 30.73
CA MET A 1 10.44 22.33 29.27
C MET A 1 11.24 21.12 28.84
N THR A 2 10.59 19.99 28.51
CA THR A 2 11.26 18.79 28.04
C THR A 2 11.85 19.06 26.66
N ASN A 3 13.13 18.76 26.46
CA ASN A 3 13.79 18.91 25.16
C ASN A 3 13.05 18.04 24.13
N TYR A 4 12.81 18.57 22.93
CA TYR A 4 12.10 17.86 21.85
C TYR A 4 12.73 16.49 21.54
N ARG A 5 14.06 16.37 21.71
CA ARG A 5 14.78 15.10 21.56
C ARG A 5 14.35 14.05 22.59
N ASP A 6 14.25 14.45 23.86
CA ASP A 6 13.86 13.56 24.96
C ASP A 6 12.40 13.13 24.83
N TRP A 7 11.54 14.04 24.36
CA TRP A 7 10.14 13.75 24.04
C TRP A 7 10.03 12.71 22.90
N LEU A 8 10.79 12.89 21.83
CA LEU A 8 10.78 12.01 20.66
C LEU A 8 11.37 10.63 20.97
N GLU A 9 12.44 10.56 21.76
CA GLU A 9 12.99 9.30 22.26
C GLU A 9 12.01 8.58 23.19
N GLY A 10 11.31 9.31 24.07
CA GLY A 10 10.24 8.79 24.91
C GLY A 10 9.10 8.16 24.09
N HIS A 11 8.63 8.83 23.05
CA HIS A 11 7.61 8.27 22.14
C HIS A 11 8.12 7.07 21.33
N LYS A 12 9.38 7.07 20.89
CA LYS A 12 9.99 5.91 20.22
C LYS A 12 10.09 4.71 21.14
N GLN A 13 10.48 4.91 22.39
CA GLN A 13 10.60 3.85 23.38
C GLN A 13 9.23 3.32 23.81
N ALA A 14 8.23 4.21 23.97
CA ALA A 14 6.85 3.85 24.23
C ALA A 14 6.21 3.06 23.06
N SER A 15 6.46 3.48 21.80
CA SER A 15 6.01 2.74 20.61
C SER A 15 6.64 1.34 20.54
N ARG A 16 7.96 1.23 20.74
CA ARG A 16 8.68 -0.05 20.72
C ARG A 16 8.23 -1.00 21.84
N SER A 17 8.07 -0.49 23.06
CA SER A 17 7.62 -1.29 24.22
C SER A 17 6.19 -1.78 24.07
N ARG A 18 5.34 -1.07 23.32
CA ARG A 18 3.98 -1.50 22.97
C ARG A 18 3.90 -2.41 21.74
N GLY A 19 5.02 -2.72 21.09
CA GLY A 19 5.04 -3.46 19.83
C GLY A 19 4.34 -2.72 18.69
N GLY A 20 4.21 -1.39 18.76
CA GLY A 20 3.51 -0.57 17.78
C GLY A 20 2.00 -0.38 18.03
N ARG A 21 1.46 -0.78 19.20
CA ARG A 21 0.04 -0.57 19.55
C ARG A 21 -0.26 0.90 19.90
N SER A 22 -1.43 1.35 19.45
CA SER A 22 -2.03 2.67 19.66
C SER A 22 -1.97 3.18 21.11
N ILE A 23 -1.55 4.43 21.28
CA ILE A 23 -1.94 5.26 22.43
C ILE A 23 -3.44 5.53 22.27
N ASN A 24 -4.26 5.00 23.18
CA ASN A 24 -5.63 5.50 23.39
C ASN A 24 -5.62 7.03 23.29
N PRO A 25 -6.58 7.63 22.57
CA PRO A 25 -6.39 8.87 21.82
C PRO A 25 -5.56 9.89 22.58
N PRO A 26 -4.61 10.57 21.91
CA PRO A 26 -3.82 11.63 22.54
C PRO A 26 -4.74 12.48 23.39
N SER A 27 -4.40 12.65 24.67
CA SER A 27 -5.20 13.49 25.57
C SER A 27 -5.47 14.81 24.86
N ARG A 28 -6.61 15.46 25.12
CA ARG A 28 -7.02 16.75 24.51
C ARG A 28 -5.95 17.86 24.55
N VAL A 29 -4.84 17.64 25.28
CA VAL A 29 -3.64 18.48 25.38
C VAL A 29 -2.68 18.31 24.18
N ASP A 30 -2.72 17.16 23.50
CA ASP A 30 -1.89 16.79 22.33
C ASP A 30 -2.54 17.15 20.97
N GLU A 31 -3.80 17.61 20.95
CA GLU A 31 -4.39 18.31 19.78
C GLU A 31 -3.53 19.52 19.37
N GLY A 32 -2.78 20.08 20.33
CA GLY A 32 -1.79 21.11 20.09
C GLY A 32 -0.65 20.69 19.15
N TYR A 33 -0.33 19.40 19.01
CA TYR A 33 0.76 18.94 18.15
C TYR A 33 0.48 19.19 16.67
N PHE A 34 -0.71 18.84 16.15
CA PHE A 34 -1.02 19.01 14.73
C PHE A 34 -1.28 20.46 14.36
N VAL A 35 -1.98 21.21 15.23
CA VAL A 35 -2.18 22.66 15.07
C VAL A 35 -0.84 23.40 15.13
N ARG A 36 0.09 22.99 16.01
CA ARG A 36 1.43 23.60 16.11
C ARG A 36 2.35 23.16 14.96
N ALA A 37 2.33 21.89 14.56
CA ALA A 37 3.11 21.40 13.43
C ALA A 37 2.69 22.02 12.09
N GLU A 38 1.39 22.28 11.89
CA GLU A 38 0.90 23.00 10.72
C GLU A 38 1.25 24.49 10.79
N ARG A 39 1.10 25.12 11.96
CA ARG A 39 1.44 26.54 12.20
C ARG A 39 2.94 26.84 12.15
N GLU A 40 3.78 25.89 12.52
CA GLU A 40 5.25 26.01 12.55
C GLU A 40 5.92 25.39 11.31
N GLY A 41 5.15 24.94 10.31
CA GLY A 41 5.70 24.41 9.05
C GLY A 41 6.40 23.06 9.19
N TRP A 42 6.07 22.25 10.20
CA TRP A 42 6.67 20.93 10.41
C TRP A 42 6.10 19.84 9.49
N SER A 43 5.27 20.20 8.50
CA SER A 43 4.84 19.31 7.42
C SER A 43 6.00 18.80 6.54
N HIS A 44 7.21 19.33 6.74
CA HIS A 44 8.43 19.01 5.98
C HIS A 44 9.59 18.53 6.87
N ILE A 45 9.34 17.75 7.95
CA ILE A 45 10.40 17.03 8.68
C ILE A 45 10.99 15.89 7.82
N LYS A 46 11.60 16.24 6.68
CA LYS A 46 12.48 15.40 5.87
C LYS A 46 13.91 15.35 6.43
N ASN A 47 14.27 16.23 7.38
CA ASN A 47 15.66 16.49 7.76
C ASN A 47 15.95 16.48 9.28
N TYR A 48 15.10 15.89 10.14
CA TYR A 48 15.50 15.72 11.55
C TYR A 48 16.52 14.58 11.65
N SER A 49 17.73 14.88 12.15
CA SER A 49 18.89 13.98 12.18
C SER A 49 18.66 12.66 12.95
N GLY A 50 17.63 12.60 13.80
CA GLY A 50 17.23 11.39 14.52
C GLY A 50 16.14 10.53 13.84
N TRP A 51 15.60 10.96 12.70
CA TRP A 51 14.52 10.26 12.00
C TRP A 51 15.09 9.17 11.09
N LYS A 52 14.72 7.90 11.31
CA LYS A 52 15.20 6.80 10.45
C LYS A 52 14.40 6.76 9.14
N ARG A 53 15.06 6.39 8.04
CA ARG A 53 14.52 6.42 6.65
C ARG A 53 13.23 5.58 6.41
N SER A 54 12.71 4.88 7.41
CA SER A 54 11.50 4.05 7.38
C SER A 54 10.49 4.34 8.50
N GLU A 55 10.72 5.38 9.31
CA GLU A 55 9.81 5.83 10.37
C GLU A 55 8.76 6.77 9.77
N ILE A 56 7.50 6.57 10.12
CA ILE A 56 6.36 7.35 9.61
C ILE A 56 5.46 7.69 10.78
N ALA A 57 5.16 8.97 10.96
CA ALA A 57 4.26 9.41 12.02
C ALA A 57 2.79 9.26 11.57
N ASN A 58 1.97 8.66 12.41
CA ASN A 58 0.52 8.65 12.25
C ASN A 58 -0.02 10.07 12.50
N PRO A 59 -0.79 10.64 11.55
CA PRO A 59 -1.26 12.02 11.62
C PRO A 59 -2.38 12.28 12.62
N ILE A 60 -2.90 11.25 13.30
CA ILE A 60 -3.91 11.43 14.36
C ILE A 60 -3.34 10.97 15.71
N THR A 61 -2.70 9.81 15.77
CA THR A 61 -2.20 9.27 17.04
C THR A 61 -0.81 9.82 17.42
N GLY A 62 -0.09 10.45 16.49
CA GLY A 62 1.28 10.92 16.70
C GLY A 62 2.32 9.79 16.79
N GLU A 63 1.90 8.55 16.59
CA GLU A 63 2.76 7.39 16.73
C GLU A 63 3.70 7.19 15.56
N ILE A 64 4.93 6.76 15.85
CA ILE A 64 5.89 6.40 14.83
C ILE A 64 5.70 4.92 14.47
N ALA A 65 5.13 4.67 13.30
CA ALA A 65 5.06 3.37 12.67
C ALA A 65 6.29 3.11 11.79
N THR A 66 6.69 1.84 11.71
CA THR A 66 7.77 1.36 10.83
C THR A 66 7.28 0.17 10.02
N ASN A 67 7.99 -0.18 8.94
CA ASN A 67 7.66 -1.32 8.08
C ASN A 67 6.23 -1.27 7.49
N CYS A 68 5.74 -0.06 7.22
CA CYS A 68 4.47 0.10 6.57
C CYS A 68 4.59 -0.23 5.08
N LEU A 69 3.55 -0.85 4.53
CA LEU A 69 3.50 -1.24 3.12
C LEU A 69 2.44 -0.44 2.37
N THR A 70 2.71 -0.13 1.11
CA THR A 70 1.67 0.37 0.22
C THR A 70 0.71 -0.78 -0.13
N ILE A 71 -0.52 -0.45 -0.52
CA ILE A 71 -1.52 -1.44 -0.97
C ILE A 71 -0.92 -2.38 -2.03
N THR A 72 -0.20 -1.83 -3.03
CA THR A 72 0.42 -2.62 -4.09
C THR A 72 1.46 -3.61 -3.55
N LYS A 73 2.34 -3.16 -2.64
CA LYS A 73 3.35 -4.04 -2.04
C LYS A 73 2.72 -5.13 -1.17
N LEU A 74 1.66 -4.80 -0.43
CA LEU A 74 0.94 -5.80 0.36
C LEU A 74 0.24 -6.81 -0.55
N ALA A 75 -0.39 -6.36 -1.64
CA ALA A 75 -1.03 -7.24 -2.61
C ALA A 75 -0.02 -8.23 -3.21
N GLU A 76 1.19 -7.78 -3.53
CA GLU A 76 2.28 -8.63 -3.98
C GLU A 76 2.67 -9.68 -2.94
N GLN A 77 2.82 -9.29 -1.66
CA GLN A 77 3.16 -10.22 -0.57
C GLN A 77 2.06 -11.25 -0.30
N LEU A 78 0.79 -10.83 -0.39
CA LEU A 78 -0.37 -11.70 -0.19
C LEU A 78 -0.75 -12.49 -1.45
N ASN A 79 0.04 -12.40 -2.53
CA ASN A 79 -0.24 -13.03 -3.82
C ASN A 79 -1.63 -12.70 -4.41
N THR A 80 -2.13 -11.48 -4.18
CA THR A 80 -3.43 -10.99 -4.62
C THR A 80 -3.30 -9.73 -5.50
N THR A 81 -4.41 -9.07 -5.80
CA THR A 81 -4.44 -7.81 -6.56
C THR A 81 -4.76 -6.63 -5.67
N SER A 82 -4.27 -5.43 -6.02
CA SER A 82 -4.58 -4.20 -5.27
C SER A 82 -6.08 -3.95 -5.14
N PRO A 83 -6.93 -4.15 -6.18
CA PRO A 83 -8.38 -4.08 -6.03
C PRO A 83 -8.94 -4.99 -4.95
N THR A 84 -8.51 -6.26 -4.89
CA THR A 84 -8.95 -7.22 -3.87
C THR A 84 -8.59 -6.77 -2.46
N VAL A 85 -7.39 -6.21 -2.27
CA VAL A 85 -7.00 -5.63 -0.98
C VAL A 85 -7.88 -4.43 -0.64
N ILE A 86 -8.15 -3.55 -1.59
CA ILE A 86 -9.02 -2.38 -1.39
C ILE A 86 -10.45 -2.82 -1.04
N ASP A 87 -11.00 -3.79 -1.74
CA ASP A 87 -12.34 -4.34 -1.47
C ASP A 87 -12.42 -4.88 -0.04
N GLN A 88 -11.39 -5.60 0.41
CA GLN A 88 -11.33 -6.10 1.78
C GLN A 88 -11.21 -4.97 2.81
N MET A 89 -10.38 -3.96 2.53
CA MET A 89 -10.26 -2.78 3.39
C MET A 89 -11.59 -2.02 3.48
N GLU A 90 -12.36 -1.93 2.39
CA GLU A 90 -13.68 -1.31 2.33
C GLU A 90 -14.71 -2.12 3.14
N MET A 91 -14.69 -3.46 3.05
CA MET A 91 -15.49 -4.34 3.90
C MET A 91 -15.18 -4.18 5.40
N LEU A 92 -13.91 -3.92 5.75
CA LEU A 92 -13.48 -3.62 7.11
C LEU A 92 -13.75 -2.17 7.53
N ARG A 93 -14.33 -1.34 6.65
CA ARG A 93 -14.57 0.10 6.85
C ARG A 93 -13.30 0.91 7.11
N TRP A 94 -12.18 0.46 6.57
CA TRP A 94 -10.89 1.15 6.68
C TRP A 94 -10.66 2.17 5.59
N VAL A 95 -11.33 2.00 4.44
CA VAL A 95 -11.25 2.94 3.33
C VAL A 95 -12.62 3.19 2.75
N ASP A 96 -12.84 4.43 2.29
CA ASP A 96 -13.99 4.83 1.50
C ASP A 96 -13.53 5.19 0.09
N ARG A 97 -14.32 4.82 -0.92
CA ARG A 97 -14.07 5.22 -2.32
C ARG A 97 -14.65 6.60 -2.58
N VAL A 98 -13.79 7.61 -2.52
CA VAL A 98 -14.16 9.01 -2.75
C VAL A 98 -13.99 9.39 -4.22
N LEU A 99 -14.97 10.14 -4.75
CA LEU A 99 -14.89 10.68 -6.10
C LEU A 99 -13.79 11.76 -6.15
N SER A 100 -12.79 11.54 -6.99
CA SER A 100 -11.69 12.46 -7.25
C SER A 100 -11.77 12.94 -8.70
N VAL A 101 -11.57 14.24 -8.89
CA VAL A 101 -11.53 14.89 -10.21
C VAL A 101 -10.10 15.34 -10.47
N GLU A 102 -9.54 14.94 -11.60
CA GLU A 102 -8.23 15.39 -12.06
C GLU A 102 -8.37 16.05 -13.43
N SER A 103 -7.73 17.21 -13.62
CA SER A 103 -7.66 17.87 -14.92
C SER A 103 -6.57 17.23 -15.78
N VAL A 104 -6.95 16.61 -16.90
CA VAL A 104 -6.02 15.90 -17.80
C VAL A 104 -6.05 16.49 -19.21
N PRO A 105 -4.92 16.51 -19.95
CA PRO A 105 -4.89 17.00 -21.32
C PRO A 105 -5.76 16.14 -22.24
N MET A 106 -6.37 16.77 -23.26
CA MET A 106 -7.13 16.06 -24.29
C MET A 106 -6.18 15.41 -25.29
N ILE A 107 -6.45 14.15 -25.66
CA ILE A 107 -5.61 13.40 -26.62
C ILE A 107 -5.58 14.10 -27.99
N CYS A 108 -6.72 14.65 -28.43
CA CYS A 108 -6.85 15.32 -29.72
C CYS A 108 -6.46 16.81 -29.71
N ALA A 109 -6.28 17.41 -28.53
CA ALA A 109 -5.92 18.81 -28.37
C ALA A 109 -5.17 19.00 -27.03
N PRO A 110 -3.87 18.71 -26.97
CA PRO A 110 -3.11 18.67 -25.70
C PRO A 110 -3.12 19.98 -24.91
N ASP A 111 -3.31 21.11 -25.59
CA ASP A 111 -3.43 22.45 -24.98
C ASP A 111 -4.75 22.65 -24.22
N LEU A 112 -5.75 21.80 -24.49
CA LEU A 112 -7.03 21.79 -23.80
C LEU A 112 -7.04 20.71 -22.72
N ARG A 113 -7.65 21.02 -21.57
CA ARG A 113 -7.81 20.06 -20.46
C ARG A 113 -9.28 19.67 -20.27
N LYS A 114 -9.50 18.42 -19.88
CA LYS A 114 -10.82 17.86 -19.54
C LYS A 114 -10.79 17.26 -18.13
N PRO A 115 -11.94 17.23 -17.41
CA PRO A 115 -12.02 16.52 -16.15
C PRO A 115 -11.98 15.00 -16.37
N ARG A 116 -11.15 14.31 -15.59
CA ARG A 116 -11.14 12.86 -15.42
C ARG A 116 -11.66 12.52 -14.03
N TYR A 117 -12.81 11.87 -13.99
CA TYR A 117 -13.40 11.35 -12.77
C TYR A 117 -12.79 9.98 -12.44
N SER A 118 -12.41 9.77 -11.19
CA SER A 118 -11.92 8.48 -10.69
C SER A 118 -12.38 8.28 -9.25
N ARG A 119 -12.67 7.04 -8.86
CA ARG A 119 -12.89 6.71 -7.44
C ARG A 119 -11.56 6.29 -6.85
N ARG A 120 -11.09 7.00 -5.82
CA ARG A 120 -9.83 6.69 -5.14
C ARG A 120 -10.13 6.23 -3.71
N PRO A 121 -9.43 5.20 -3.21
CA PRO A 121 -9.57 4.81 -1.82
C PRO A 121 -8.97 5.91 -0.93
N GLN A 122 -9.70 6.30 0.10
CA GLN A 122 -9.28 7.23 1.13
C GLN A 122 -9.42 6.54 2.50
N ALA A 123 -8.37 6.61 3.32
CA ALA A 123 -8.39 6.03 4.67
C ALA A 123 -9.46 6.70 5.52
N THR A 124 -10.30 5.90 6.19
CA THR A 124 -11.29 6.40 7.14
C THR A 124 -10.60 6.87 8.40
N ARG A 125 -11.23 7.84 9.09
CA ARG A 125 -10.73 8.36 10.36
C ARG A 125 -10.51 7.24 11.40
N LEU A 126 -11.47 6.31 11.49
CA LEU A 126 -11.40 5.15 12.37
C LEU A 126 -10.14 4.31 12.14
N ALA A 127 -9.81 3.96 10.89
CA ALA A 127 -8.65 3.12 10.62
C ALA A 127 -7.31 3.82 10.87
N ILE A 128 -7.29 5.16 10.88
CA ILE A 128 -6.12 5.95 11.26
C ILE A 128 -5.99 6.01 12.79
N GLU A 129 -7.10 6.22 13.50
CA GLU A 129 -7.16 6.23 14.97
C GLU A 129 -6.78 4.87 15.56
N GLU A 130 -7.26 3.78 14.96
CA GLU A 130 -6.91 2.40 15.33
C GLU A 130 -5.49 2.01 14.88
N GLY A 131 -4.80 2.87 14.11
CA GLY A 131 -3.42 2.63 13.69
C GLY A 131 -3.26 1.54 12.62
N TYR A 132 -4.32 1.16 11.89
CA TYR A 132 -4.23 0.15 10.82
C TYR A 132 -3.66 0.72 9.52
N CYS A 133 -3.91 2.00 9.26
CA CYS A 133 -3.38 2.67 8.08
C CYS A 133 -3.01 4.11 8.33
N ILE A 134 -2.06 4.61 7.54
CA ILE A 134 -1.54 5.97 7.60
C ILE A 134 -1.66 6.58 6.19
N PRO A 135 -2.50 7.61 5.98
CA PRO A 135 -2.51 8.34 4.74
C PRO A 135 -1.25 9.19 4.64
N ILE A 136 -0.58 9.15 3.50
CA ILE A 136 0.56 9.99 3.20
C ILE A 136 0.33 10.71 1.87
N THR A 137 0.98 11.86 1.71
CA THR A 137 1.08 12.52 0.41
C THR A 137 2.53 12.53 -0.02
N VAL A 138 2.83 11.96 -1.18
CA VAL A 138 4.17 11.97 -1.76
C VAL A 138 4.22 12.93 -2.95
N SER A 139 5.21 13.80 -2.96
CA SER A 139 5.58 14.56 -4.16
C SER A 139 6.39 13.67 -5.09
N ARG A 140 5.96 13.55 -6.35
CA ARG A 140 6.72 12.87 -7.41
C ARG A 140 6.82 13.81 -8.61
N SER A 141 8.03 13.99 -9.12
CA SER A 141 8.23 14.62 -10.42
C SER A 141 7.73 13.66 -11.50
N VAL A 142 6.76 14.11 -12.28
CA VAL A 142 6.31 13.43 -13.49
C VAL A 142 6.58 14.40 -14.62
N GLU A 143 7.56 14.07 -15.46
CA GLU A 143 8.10 14.95 -16.51
C GLU A 143 8.67 16.25 -15.91
N PHE A 144 7.95 17.36 -16.03
CA PHE A 144 8.33 18.70 -15.58
C PHE A 144 7.40 19.28 -14.49
N GLU A 145 6.38 18.53 -14.06
CA GLU A 145 5.44 18.95 -13.02
C GLU A 145 5.67 18.14 -11.72
N GLU A 146 5.72 18.82 -10.58
CA GLU A 146 5.66 18.18 -9.27
C GLU A 146 4.21 17.79 -8.97
N ARG A 147 3.93 16.48 -8.95
CA ARG A 147 2.60 15.96 -8.63
C ARG A 147 2.56 15.45 -7.20
N ARG A 148 1.55 15.90 -6.45
CA ARG A 148 1.22 15.37 -5.13
C ARG A 148 0.28 14.17 -5.27
N ILE A 149 0.74 13.01 -4.83
CA ILE A 149 0.01 11.74 -4.91
C ILE A 149 -0.36 11.30 -3.49
N GLY A 150 -1.65 11.21 -3.22
CA GLY A 150 -2.15 10.58 -1.99
C GLY A 150 -1.96 9.07 -2.05
N MET A 151 -1.41 8.49 -0.98
CA MET A 151 -1.23 7.05 -0.83
C MET A 151 -1.68 6.62 0.56
N ILE A 152 -2.05 5.34 0.69
CA ILE A 152 -2.35 4.72 1.97
C ILE A 152 -1.25 3.72 2.27
N LEU A 153 -0.64 3.89 3.44
CA LEU A 153 0.28 2.93 4.02
C LEU A 153 -0.44 2.07 5.04
N ILE A 154 -0.19 0.77 4.99
CA ILE A 154 -0.77 -0.23 5.87
C ILE A 154 0.27 -0.58 6.92
N THR A 155 -0.06 -0.40 8.18
CA THR A 155 0.86 -0.68 9.30
C THR A 155 1.03 -2.19 9.50
N PRO A 156 2.03 -2.66 10.25
CA PRO A 156 2.21 -4.09 10.52
C PRO A 156 0.99 -4.76 11.17
N ASP A 157 0.20 -4.04 11.97
CA ASP A 157 -1.05 -4.55 12.53
C ASP A 157 -2.14 -4.64 11.45
N GLY A 158 -2.26 -3.61 10.61
CA GLY A 158 -3.17 -3.62 9.47
C GLY A 158 -2.86 -4.75 8.49
N GLN A 159 -1.57 -5.01 8.24
CA GLN A 159 -1.10 -6.11 7.39
C GLN A 159 -1.47 -7.48 7.95
N ARG A 160 -1.28 -7.69 9.26
CA ARG A 160 -1.65 -8.94 9.95
C ARG A 160 -3.16 -9.18 9.89
N LEU A 161 -3.97 -8.16 10.10
CA LEU A 161 -5.42 -8.34 10.06
C LEU A 161 -5.91 -8.59 8.63
N LEU A 162 -5.37 -7.88 7.63
CA LEU A 162 -5.69 -8.13 6.22
C LEU A 162 -5.25 -9.52 5.78
N SER A 163 -4.07 -10.00 6.20
CA SER A 163 -3.60 -11.34 5.85
C SER A 163 -4.50 -12.44 6.43
N THR A 164 -5.02 -12.26 7.65
CA THR A 164 -5.99 -13.21 8.24
C THR A 164 -7.33 -13.25 7.49
N LYS A 165 -7.75 -12.12 6.91
CA LYS A 165 -9.05 -12.00 6.23
C LYS A 165 -9.02 -12.42 4.76
N LEU A 166 -7.94 -12.08 4.05
CA LEU A 166 -7.78 -12.41 2.64
C LEU A 166 -7.44 -13.88 2.42
N GLY A 167 -6.99 -14.57 3.46
CA GLY A 167 -6.43 -15.92 3.34
C GLY A 167 -5.15 -15.90 2.51
N HIS A 168 -4.27 -16.87 2.72
CA HIS A 168 -3.23 -17.11 1.73
C HIS A 168 -3.90 -17.89 0.60
N VAL A 169 -4.34 -17.20 -0.46
CA VAL A 169 -4.66 -17.90 -1.71
C VAL A 169 -3.31 -18.28 -2.30
N PRO A 170 -2.90 -19.56 -2.29
CA PRO A 170 -1.75 -19.95 -3.08
C PRO A 170 -2.11 -19.56 -4.51
N ARG A 171 -1.27 -18.75 -5.15
CA ARG A 171 -1.28 -18.72 -6.60
C ARG A 171 -1.13 -20.19 -7.01
N GLU A 172 -2.18 -20.79 -7.57
CA GLU A 172 -1.96 -21.86 -8.54
C GLU A 172 -0.80 -21.37 -9.39
N GLY A 173 0.31 -22.12 -9.39
CA GLY A 173 1.54 -21.69 -10.05
C GLY A 173 1.17 -21.08 -11.39
N LYS A 174 1.74 -19.92 -11.75
CA LYS A 174 1.36 -19.24 -13.00
C LYS A 174 1.29 -20.31 -14.08
N ALA A 175 0.27 -20.35 -14.94
CA ALA A 175 0.10 -21.47 -15.89
C ALA A 175 1.41 -21.85 -16.62
N ARG A 176 2.28 -20.85 -16.86
CA ARG A 176 3.68 -21.02 -17.26
C ARG A 176 4.52 -21.98 -16.38
N ASP A 177 4.52 -21.81 -15.06
CA ASP A 177 5.29 -22.60 -14.09
C ASP A 177 4.76 -24.04 -13.98
N ILE A 178 3.43 -24.21 -14.04
CA ILE A 178 2.79 -25.54 -14.09
C ILE A 178 3.15 -26.26 -15.41
N VAL A 179 3.02 -25.56 -16.55
CA VAL A 179 3.42 -26.10 -17.87
C VAL A 179 4.92 -26.40 -17.90
N LYS A 180 5.77 -25.54 -17.33
CA LYS A 180 7.22 -25.76 -17.23
C LYS A 180 7.54 -27.01 -16.41
N HIS A 181 6.85 -27.22 -15.30
CA HIS A 181 7.05 -28.38 -14.45
C HIS A 181 6.72 -29.68 -15.20
N PHE A 182 5.55 -29.78 -15.83
CA PHE A 182 5.15 -30.98 -16.57
C PHE A 182 6.01 -31.22 -17.83
N LEU A 183 6.47 -30.16 -18.51
CA LEU A 183 7.44 -30.31 -19.59
C LEU A 183 8.79 -30.85 -19.08
N GLY A 184 9.23 -30.43 -17.89
CA GLY A 184 10.42 -30.96 -17.23
C GLY A 184 10.31 -32.45 -16.86
N GLU A 185 9.10 -32.94 -16.64
CA GLU A 185 8.79 -34.37 -16.44
C GLU A 185 8.65 -35.16 -17.75
N GLY A 186 8.88 -34.53 -18.91
CA GLY A 186 8.79 -35.17 -20.22
C GLY A 186 7.35 -35.39 -20.73
N ARG A 187 6.36 -34.71 -20.13
CA ARG A 187 4.95 -34.82 -20.57
C ARG A 187 4.73 -34.08 -21.90
N THR A 188 3.87 -34.63 -22.74
CA THR A 188 3.44 -33.99 -23.99
C THR A 188 2.40 -32.89 -23.73
N GLN A 189 2.25 -31.93 -24.65
CA GLN A 189 1.27 -30.85 -24.49
C GLN A 189 -0.18 -31.35 -24.32
N ALA A 190 -0.54 -32.45 -25.01
CA ALA A 190 -1.86 -33.07 -24.88
C ALA A 190 -2.09 -33.64 -23.48
N ALA A 191 -1.09 -34.32 -22.90
CA ALA A 191 -1.16 -34.83 -21.53
C ALA A 191 -1.26 -33.71 -20.49
N ILE A 192 -0.61 -32.57 -20.74
CA ILE A 192 -0.70 -31.39 -19.87
C ILE A 192 -2.12 -30.82 -19.88
N VAL A 193 -2.76 -30.72 -21.05
CA VAL A 193 -4.16 -30.28 -21.17
C VAL A 193 -5.11 -31.19 -20.39
N GLU A 194 -4.95 -32.49 -20.53
CA GLU A 194 -5.77 -33.48 -19.83
C GLU A 194 -5.61 -33.40 -18.30
N LEU A 195 -4.38 -33.22 -17.81
CA LEU A 195 -4.07 -33.15 -16.37
C LEU A 195 -4.43 -31.81 -15.73
N THR A 196 -4.31 -30.70 -16.46
CA THR A 196 -4.50 -29.34 -15.90
C THR A 196 -5.86 -28.75 -16.20
N GLY A 197 -6.60 -29.28 -17.19
CA GLY A 197 -7.84 -28.70 -17.69
C GLY A 197 -7.65 -27.37 -18.46
N TYR A 198 -6.41 -26.94 -18.69
CA TYR A 198 -6.13 -25.75 -19.49
C TYR A 198 -6.40 -25.99 -20.98
N SER A 199 -6.78 -24.94 -21.70
CA SER A 199 -6.98 -25.05 -23.15
C SER A 199 -5.66 -25.34 -23.88
N GLN A 200 -5.74 -26.11 -24.98
CA GLN A 200 -4.60 -26.41 -25.85
C GLN A 200 -3.84 -25.14 -26.30
N GLN A 201 -4.58 -24.04 -26.54
CA GLN A 201 -3.99 -22.75 -26.92
C GLN A 201 -3.16 -22.13 -25.78
N SER A 202 -3.65 -22.19 -24.54
CA SER A 202 -2.94 -21.67 -23.37
C SER A 202 -1.65 -22.45 -23.10
N VAL A 203 -1.72 -23.79 -23.14
CA VAL A 203 -0.54 -24.66 -23.00
C VAL A 203 0.47 -24.38 -24.11
N SER A 204 0.03 -24.34 -25.38
CA SER A 204 0.91 -24.08 -26.53
C SER A 204 1.58 -22.70 -26.47
N TYR A 205 0.84 -21.66 -26.07
CA TYR A 205 1.38 -20.31 -25.85
C TYR A 205 2.51 -20.31 -24.82
N HIS A 206 2.32 -20.99 -23.69
CA HIS A 206 3.33 -21.07 -22.64
C HIS A 206 4.53 -21.93 -23.05
N VAL A 207 4.33 -23.04 -23.76
CA VAL A 207 5.44 -23.85 -24.30
C VAL A 207 6.29 -23.02 -25.26
N ARG A 208 5.68 -22.30 -26.20
CA ARG A 208 6.42 -21.43 -27.14
C ARG A 208 7.22 -20.35 -26.42
N ARG A 209 6.62 -19.69 -25.42
CA ARG A 209 7.33 -18.69 -24.60
C ARG A 209 8.48 -19.26 -23.77
N LEU A 210 8.38 -20.52 -23.35
CA LEU A 210 9.46 -21.21 -22.61
C LEU A 210 10.59 -21.61 -23.56
N GLN A 211 10.27 -22.08 -24.77
CA GLN A 211 11.25 -22.42 -25.80
C GLN A 211 11.98 -21.19 -26.36
N SER A 212 11.29 -20.04 -26.50
CA SER A 212 11.91 -18.79 -26.97
C SER A 212 12.76 -18.08 -25.91
N ALA A 213 12.71 -18.54 -24.66
CA ALA A 213 13.43 -17.95 -23.52
C ALA A 213 14.58 -18.84 -23.02
N ALA A 214 14.81 -19.98 -23.69
CA ALA A 214 15.95 -20.88 -23.51
C ALA A 214 16.96 -20.61 -24.63
#